data_AF-A0A090VK79-F1
#
_entry.id   AF-A0A090VK79-F1
#
_cell.length_a   1.000
_cell.length_b   1.000
_cell.length_c   1.000
_cell.angle_alpha   90.00
_cell.angle_beta   90.00
_cell.angle_gamma   90.00
#
_symmetry.space_group_name_H-M   'P 1'
#
loop_
_entity.id
_entity.type
_entity.pdbx_description
1 polymer ?
#
loop_
_entity_poly.entity_id
_entity_poly.type
_entity_poly.pdbx_seq_one_letter_code
_entity_poly.pdbx_strand_id
1 'polypeptide(L)'
;MTINLENLEGLPKEYISELKKFDQVFKTNRFLENYENNENINNLILEINNFCLQNKIIGFHYTNAIESDITEKGMIIRSGTEIRTNFMERFFHLFDYNEQELIKEKWLSRFGEKDTESRDFRTFFNFTKDAIFNGGAELLLKYYGGEQIYFPIFSLPKIGEKLKKIGKPMILKCTLDPNEIKTFIENPWGKIIVSSYNKKVNPEAYLVDQDGYQKKGVKSENIEIINAEKYVC
;
A
#
# COMPACT_ATOMS: atom_id res chain seq x y z
N MET A 1 15.40 11.45 -9.65
CA MET A 1 14.81 10.39 -10.50
C MET A 1 13.89 9.55 -9.63
N THR A 2 12.80 9.04 -10.20
CA THR A 2 11.82 8.21 -9.47
C THR A 2 11.73 6.85 -10.12
N ILE A 3 11.83 5.79 -9.32
CA ILE A 3 11.87 4.41 -9.77
C ILE A 3 10.54 3.75 -9.45
N ASN A 4 9.89 3.17 -10.46
CA ASN A 4 8.73 2.33 -10.27
C ASN A 4 9.18 0.88 -10.19
N LEU A 5 9.04 0.30 -9.00
CA LEU A 5 9.54 -1.04 -8.68
C LEU A 5 8.76 -2.14 -9.43
N GLU A 6 7.49 -1.90 -9.78
CA GLU A 6 6.61 -2.85 -10.47
C GLU A 6 6.95 -2.98 -11.98
N ASN A 7 7.09 -1.85 -12.68
CA ASN A 7 7.24 -1.84 -14.14
C ASN A 7 8.67 -1.55 -14.61
N LEU A 8 9.59 -1.34 -13.67
CA LEU A 8 11.01 -1.06 -13.88
C LEU A 8 11.30 0.32 -14.52
N GLU A 9 10.31 1.19 -14.65
CA GLU A 9 10.52 2.56 -15.13
C GLU A 9 11.43 3.33 -14.17
N GLY A 10 12.38 4.08 -14.73
CA GLY A 10 13.39 4.80 -13.96
C GLY A 10 14.59 3.94 -13.52
N LEU A 11 14.59 2.62 -13.76
CA LEU A 11 15.77 1.79 -13.54
C LEU A 11 16.77 1.95 -14.71
N PRO A 12 18.06 2.19 -14.45
CA PRO A 12 19.09 2.27 -15.49
C PRO A 12 19.16 1.02 -16.37
N LYS A 13 19.49 1.21 -17.65
CA LYS A 13 19.53 0.13 -18.65
C LYS A 13 20.63 -0.89 -18.36
N GLU A 14 21.66 -0.48 -17.63
CA GLU A 14 22.76 -1.31 -17.18
C GLU A 14 22.24 -2.43 -16.28
N TYR A 15 21.43 -2.09 -15.26
CA TYR A 15 20.79 -3.10 -14.39
C TYR A 15 19.85 -4.02 -15.16
N ILE A 16 19.08 -3.49 -16.12
CA ILE A 16 18.24 -4.33 -17.00
C ILE A 16 19.10 -5.31 -17.82
N SER A 17 20.28 -4.88 -18.26
CA SER A 17 21.20 -5.73 -19.01
C SER A 17 21.84 -6.79 -18.14
N GLU A 18 22.14 -6.49 -16.87
CA GLU A 18 22.60 -7.48 -15.89
C GLU A 18 21.50 -8.51 -15.57
N LEU A 19 20.25 -8.07 -15.37
CA LEU A 19 19.12 -8.98 -15.13
C LEU A 19 18.91 -9.97 -16.28
N LYS A 20 19.06 -9.51 -17.53
CA LYS A 20 18.93 -10.36 -18.73
C LYS A 20 19.88 -11.56 -18.75
N LYS A 21 21.05 -11.45 -18.12
CA LYS A 21 22.01 -12.56 -18.03
C LYS A 21 21.43 -13.76 -17.26
N PHE A 22 20.40 -13.53 -16.44
CA PHE A 22 19.72 -14.55 -15.64
C PHE A 22 18.35 -14.96 -16.21
N ASP A 23 18.00 -14.55 -17.44
CA ASP A 23 16.70 -14.85 -18.07
C ASP A 23 16.34 -16.34 -18.01
N GLN A 24 17.31 -17.23 -18.22
CA GLN A 24 17.06 -18.68 -18.17
C GLN A 24 16.65 -19.13 -16.76
N VAL A 25 17.29 -18.60 -15.72
CA VAL A 25 16.96 -18.90 -14.31
C VAL A 25 15.55 -18.39 -13.99
N PHE A 26 15.22 -17.16 -14.41
CA PHE A 26 13.91 -16.56 -14.18
C PHE A 26 12.79 -17.29 -14.93
N LYS A 27 13.04 -17.75 -16.16
CA LYS A 27 12.04 -18.51 -16.94
C LYS A 27 11.66 -19.85 -16.32
N THR A 28 12.58 -20.51 -15.61
CA THR A 28 12.34 -21.83 -15.01
C THR A 28 11.87 -21.78 -13.57
N ASN A 29 11.94 -20.62 -12.91
CA ASN A 29 11.60 -20.46 -11.50
C ASN A 29 10.43 -19.50 -11.32
N ARG A 30 9.53 -19.86 -10.40
CA ARG A 30 8.35 -19.06 -10.08
C ARG A 30 8.52 -18.22 -8.82
N PHE A 31 9.42 -18.61 -7.93
CA PHE A 31 9.58 -17.99 -6.61
C PHE A 31 11.02 -17.50 -6.47
N LEU A 32 11.22 -16.41 -5.72
CA LEU A 32 12.54 -15.82 -5.52
C LEU A 32 13.44 -16.76 -4.72
N GLU A 33 12.85 -17.47 -3.78
CA GLU A 33 13.45 -18.50 -2.92
C GLU A 33 14.15 -19.59 -3.75
N ASN A 34 13.67 -19.88 -4.95
CA ASN A 34 14.29 -20.89 -5.81
C ASN A 34 15.68 -20.52 -6.32
N TYR A 35 16.05 -19.24 -6.28
CA TYR A 35 17.36 -18.75 -6.72
C TYR A 35 18.01 -17.82 -5.68
N GLU A 36 17.54 -17.86 -4.44
CA GLU A 36 18.09 -17.06 -3.33
C GLU A 36 19.52 -17.45 -2.96
N ASN A 37 19.98 -18.65 -3.34
CA ASN A 37 21.35 -19.10 -3.10
C ASN A 37 22.31 -18.71 -4.23
N ASN A 38 21.83 -18.03 -5.28
CA ASN A 38 22.68 -17.56 -6.36
C ASN A 38 23.35 -16.24 -5.96
N GLU A 39 24.63 -16.31 -5.57
CA GLU A 39 25.42 -15.15 -5.12
C GLU A 39 25.44 -14.01 -6.13
N ASN A 40 25.48 -14.29 -7.43
CA ASN A 40 25.49 -13.25 -8.45
C ASN A 40 24.15 -12.50 -8.51
N ILE A 41 23.04 -13.20 -8.34
CA ILE A 41 21.71 -12.58 -8.27
C ILE A 41 21.59 -11.76 -6.97
N ASN A 42 22.09 -12.29 -5.84
CA ASN A 42 22.08 -11.57 -4.57
C ASN A 42 22.90 -10.28 -4.59
N ASN A 43 24.08 -10.32 -5.23
CA ASN A 43 24.90 -9.12 -5.42
C ASN A 43 24.16 -8.09 -6.27
N LEU A 44 23.51 -8.51 -7.35
CA LEU A 44 22.70 -7.63 -8.18
C LEU A 44 21.49 -7.06 -7.41
N ILE A 45 20.83 -7.86 -6.57
CA ILE A 45 19.76 -7.40 -5.66
C ILE A 45 20.29 -6.28 -4.75
N LEU A 46 21.47 -6.48 -4.15
CA LEU A 46 22.08 -5.49 -3.26
C LEU A 46 22.43 -4.19 -4.01
N GLU A 47 23.03 -4.30 -5.20
CA GLU A 47 23.38 -3.14 -6.02
C GLU A 47 22.15 -2.33 -6.42
N ILE A 48 21.10 -3.00 -6.92
CA ILE A 48 19.84 -2.35 -7.27
C ILE A 48 19.19 -1.72 -6.02
N ASN A 49 19.23 -2.41 -4.88
CA ASN A 49 18.69 -1.88 -3.64
C ASN A 49 19.39 -0.59 -3.22
N ASN A 50 20.72 -0.57 -3.25
CA ASN A 50 21.53 0.61 -2.94
C ASN A 50 21.25 1.77 -3.90
N PHE A 51 21.07 1.46 -5.19
CA PHE A 51 20.65 2.44 -6.18
C PHE A 51 19.28 3.04 -5.86
N CYS A 52 18.31 2.20 -5.47
CA CYS A 52 17.01 2.68 -5.01
C CYS A 52 17.14 3.59 -3.80
N LEU A 53 17.95 3.23 -2.79
CA LEU A 53 18.18 4.04 -1.58
C LEU A 53 18.73 5.45 -1.86
N GLN A 54 19.41 5.64 -2.99
CA GLN A 54 19.93 6.95 -3.44
C GLN A 54 18.92 7.77 -4.25
N ASN A 55 17.75 7.22 -4.55
CA ASN A 55 16.74 7.80 -5.43
C ASN A 55 15.36 7.83 -4.74
N LYS A 56 14.33 8.28 -5.48
CA LYS A 56 12.94 8.16 -5.04
C LYS A 56 12.32 6.89 -5.60
N ILE A 57 11.38 6.31 -4.87
CA ILE A 57 10.62 5.13 -5.31
C ILE A 57 9.12 5.45 -5.37
N ILE A 58 8.39 4.69 -6.17
CA ILE A 58 6.92 4.71 -6.17
C ILE A 58 6.40 3.72 -5.12
N GLY A 59 5.45 4.17 -4.30
CA GLY A 59 4.59 3.31 -3.48
C GLY A 59 3.11 3.56 -3.77
N PHE A 60 2.28 2.56 -3.53
CA PHE A 60 0.84 2.58 -3.76
C PHE A 60 0.11 2.49 -2.43
N HIS A 61 -0.80 3.42 -2.18
CA HIS A 61 -1.72 3.37 -1.05
C HIS A 61 -3.16 3.24 -1.53
N TYR A 62 -3.87 2.23 -1.04
CA TYR A 62 -5.26 1.94 -1.39
C TYR A 62 -6.19 2.54 -0.36
N THR A 63 -7.20 3.30 -0.80
CA THR A 63 -8.14 3.93 0.13
C THR A 63 -9.46 4.29 -0.53
N ASN A 64 -10.52 4.34 0.27
CA ASN A 64 -11.74 5.07 -0.03
C ASN A 64 -11.78 6.33 0.84
N ALA A 65 -11.66 7.49 0.19
CA ALA A 65 -11.46 8.77 0.86
C ALA A 65 -12.21 9.90 0.16
N ILE A 66 -12.27 11.08 0.81
CA ILE A 66 -12.70 12.31 0.16
C ILE A 66 -11.52 12.83 -0.68
N GLU A 67 -11.70 12.91 -1.99
CA GLU A 67 -10.66 13.31 -2.94
C GLU A 67 -10.04 14.68 -2.61
N SER A 68 -10.87 15.66 -2.23
CA SER A 68 -10.39 17.01 -1.89
C SER A 68 -9.49 17.03 -0.66
N ASP A 69 -9.70 16.14 0.32
CA ASP A 69 -8.80 16.04 1.48
C ASP A 69 -7.39 15.61 1.03
N ILE A 70 -7.28 14.73 0.03
CA ILE A 70 -5.98 14.28 -0.50
C ILE A 70 -5.33 15.37 -1.37
N THR A 71 -6.09 16.01 -2.26
CA THR A 71 -5.52 17.03 -3.15
C THR A 71 -5.09 18.29 -2.42
N GLU A 72 -5.79 18.67 -1.33
CA GLU A 72 -5.47 19.88 -0.57
C GLU A 72 -4.43 19.64 0.53
N LYS A 73 -4.51 18.52 1.25
CA LYS A 73 -3.69 18.28 2.46
C LYS A 73 -2.66 17.18 2.29
N GLY A 74 -2.78 16.37 1.24
CA GLY A 74 -2.03 15.13 1.08
C GLY A 74 -2.48 14.05 2.06
N MET A 75 -1.62 13.05 2.25
CA MET A 75 -1.80 12.04 3.30
C MET A 75 -1.26 12.58 4.62
N ILE A 76 -2.15 12.85 5.58
CA ILE A 76 -1.76 13.28 6.93
C ILE A 76 -1.68 12.10 7.90
N ILE A 77 -0.72 12.15 8.83
CA ILE A 77 -0.62 11.17 9.92
C ILE A 77 -1.49 11.60 11.09
N ARG A 78 -2.22 10.64 11.66
CA ARG A 78 -3.15 10.83 12.78
C ARG A 78 -3.16 9.57 13.64
N SER A 79 -3.59 9.70 14.88
CA SER A 79 -4.01 8.59 15.72
C SER A 79 -5.36 8.03 15.25
N GLY A 80 -5.64 6.78 15.60
CA GLY A 80 -6.94 6.16 15.39
C GLY A 80 -8.06 6.96 16.08
N THR A 81 -7.77 7.54 17.25
CA THR A 81 -8.72 8.39 17.97
C THR A 81 -9.06 9.65 17.18
N GLU A 82 -8.07 10.37 16.65
CA GLU A 82 -8.32 11.54 15.80
C GLU A 82 -9.10 11.19 14.53
N ILE A 83 -8.78 10.04 13.91
CA ILE A 83 -9.49 9.54 12.72
C ILE A 83 -10.97 9.28 13.05
N ARG A 84 -11.25 8.57 14.16
CA ARG A 84 -12.62 8.27 14.60
C ARG A 84 -13.39 9.52 15.03
N THR A 85 -12.77 10.44 15.74
CA THR A 85 -13.38 11.73 16.11
C THR A 85 -13.78 12.53 14.88
N ASN A 86 -12.88 12.65 13.89
CA ASN A 86 -13.18 13.35 12.65
C ASN A 86 -14.31 12.66 11.85
N PHE A 87 -14.37 11.32 11.86
CA PHE A 87 -15.48 10.59 11.25
C PHE A 87 -16.81 10.91 11.93
N MET A 88 -16.84 10.93 13.27
CA MET A 88 -18.05 11.28 14.03
C MET A 88 -18.55 12.68 13.66
N GLU A 89 -17.67 13.67 13.71
CA GLU A 89 -18.01 15.06 13.39
C GLU A 89 -18.56 15.21 11.97
N ARG A 90 -17.98 14.51 10.99
CA ARG A 90 -18.31 14.68 9.57
C ARG A 90 -19.47 13.82 9.10
N PHE A 91 -19.65 12.63 9.64
CA PHE A 91 -20.49 11.61 8.99
C PHE A 91 -21.51 10.93 9.91
N PHE A 92 -21.51 11.16 11.23
CA PHE A 92 -22.50 10.50 12.11
C PHE A 92 -23.94 10.89 11.80
N HIS A 93 -24.18 12.06 11.21
CA HIS A 93 -25.50 12.47 10.74
C HIS A 93 -26.10 11.54 9.67
N LEU A 94 -25.29 10.68 9.03
CA LEU A 94 -25.75 9.65 8.08
C LEU A 94 -26.27 8.38 8.77
N PHE A 95 -26.03 8.23 10.07
CA PHE A 95 -26.36 7.06 10.86
C PHE A 95 -27.46 7.40 11.87
N ASP A 96 -28.40 6.48 12.09
CA ASP A 96 -29.39 6.65 13.13
C ASP A 96 -28.76 6.46 14.52
N TYR A 97 -29.49 6.82 15.58
CA TYR A 97 -28.98 6.76 16.95
C TYR A 97 -28.47 5.36 17.34
N ASN A 98 -29.20 4.30 16.97
CA ASN A 98 -28.82 2.93 17.32
C ASN A 98 -27.56 2.50 16.55
N GLU A 99 -27.44 2.89 15.29
CA GLU A 99 -26.24 2.65 14.49
C GLU A 99 -25.02 3.41 15.05
N GLN A 100 -25.18 4.66 15.48
CA GLN A 100 -24.11 5.45 16.08
C GLN A 100 -23.59 4.81 17.37
N GLU A 101 -24.49 4.37 18.26
CA GLU A 101 -24.10 3.69 19.51
C GLU A 101 -23.42 2.34 19.22
N LEU A 102 -23.92 1.57 18.25
CA LEU A 102 -23.29 0.31 17.83
C LEU A 102 -21.89 0.54 17.24
N ILE A 103 -21.68 1.58 16.44
CA ILE A 103 -20.36 1.93 15.91
C ILE A 103 -19.38 2.21 17.05
N LYS A 104 -19.78 3.03 18.04
CA LYS A 104 -18.95 3.35 19.21
C LYS A 104 -18.61 2.08 20.00
N GLU A 105 -19.58 1.21 20.24
CA GLU A 105 -19.37 -0.07 20.93
C GLU A 105 -18.34 -0.94 20.20
N LYS A 106 -18.48 -1.10 18.87
CA LYS A 106 -17.54 -1.91 18.07
C LYS A 106 -16.14 -1.33 18.03
N TRP A 107 -16.01 -0.01 17.94
CA TRP A 107 -14.71 0.65 18.04
C TRP A 107 -14.08 0.47 19.41
N LEU A 108 -14.84 0.62 20.50
CA LEU A 108 -14.34 0.40 21.86
C LEU A 108 -13.88 -1.04 22.07
N SER A 109 -14.66 -2.00 21.55
CA SER A 109 -14.32 -3.43 21.64
C SER A 109 -13.07 -3.80 20.83
N ARG A 110 -12.90 -3.26 19.62
CA ARG A 110 -11.74 -3.56 18.78
C ARG A 110 -10.47 -2.81 19.21
N PHE A 111 -10.61 -1.51 19.43
CA PHE A 111 -9.49 -0.57 19.59
C PHE A 111 -9.32 -0.11 21.04
N GLY A 112 -9.78 -0.91 22.01
CA GLY A 112 -9.50 -0.69 23.42
C GLY A 112 -7.99 -0.75 23.73
N GLU A 113 -7.64 -0.73 25.02
CA GLU A 113 -6.31 -0.37 25.55
C GLU A 113 -5.06 -1.05 24.96
N LYS A 114 -5.19 -2.15 24.21
CA LYS A 114 -4.04 -2.93 23.70
C LYS A 114 -3.80 -2.87 22.19
N ASP A 115 -4.74 -2.37 21.39
CA ASP A 115 -4.67 -2.48 19.92
C ASP A 115 -4.53 -1.13 19.17
N THR A 116 -4.39 -0.03 19.91
CA THR A 116 -4.33 1.34 19.36
C THR A 116 -2.96 1.74 18.80
N GLU A 117 -1.85 1.12 19.22
CA GLU A 117 -0.51 1.68 18.92
C GLU A 117 0.12 1.23 17.59
N SER A 118 -0.34 0.14 17.00
CA SER A 118 0.36 -0.48 15.86
C SER A 118 0.19 0.28 14.54
N ARG A 119 -0.90 1.03 14.39
CA ARG A 119 -1.25 1.78 13.15
C ARG A 119 -1.20 3.30 13.32
N ASP A 120 -1.20 3.79 14.56
CA ASP A 120 -1.17 5.22 14.86
C ASP A 120 0.05 5.91 14.23
N PHE A 121 -0.22 7.08 13.64
CA PHE A 121 0.77 7.95 13.02
C PHE A 121 1.61 7.28 11.93
N ARG A 122 1.03 6.32 11.19
CA ARG A 122 1.69 5.61 10.08
C ARG A 122 0.89 5.72 8.79
N THR A 123 1.62 5.80 7.68
CA THR A 123 1.07 5.58 6.34
C THR A 123 1.68 4.31 5.77
N PHE A 124 0.83 3.42 5.25
CA PHE A 124 1.21 2.12 4.69
C PHE A 124 1.15 2.14 3.17
N PHE A 125 2.07 1.44 2.53
CA PHE A 125 2.21 1.34 1.08
C PHE A 125 2.54 -0.09 0.68
N ASN A 126 2.01 -0.49 -0.48
CA ASN A 126 2.57 -1.58 -1.28
C ASN A 126 3.50 -0.99 -2.33
N PHE A 127 4.35 -1.82 -2.92
CA PHE A 127 5.33 -1.37 -3.92
C PHE A 127 5.03 -1.91 -5.31
N THR A 128 3.95 -2.67 -5.41
CA THR A 128 3.33 -3.14 -6.65
C THR A 128 1.81 -3.04 -6.52
N LYS A 129 1.09 -3.28 -7.63
CA LYS A 129 -0.37 -3.37 -7.62
C LYS A 129 -0.92 -4.78 -7.42
N ASP A 130 -0.10 -5.74 -6.99
CA ASP A 130 -0.55 -7.12 -6.78
C ASP A 130 -1.69 -7.23 -5.74
N ALA A 131 -1.67 -6.35 -4.73
CA ALA A 131 -2.71 -6.23 -3.72
C ALA A 131 -4.13 -6.02 -4.29
N ILE A 132 -4.25 -5.46 -5.51
CA ILE A 132 -5.54 -5.31 -6.20
C ILE A 132 -6.11 -6.67 -6.60
N PHE A 133 -5.26 -7.61 -7.01
CA PHE A 133 -5.66 -8.87 -7.64
C PHE A 133 -5.68 -10.04 -6.66
N ASN A 134 -4.96 -9.93 -5.54
CA ASN A 134 -4.91 -10.95 -4.49
C ASN A 134 -5.91 -10.71 -3.33
N GLY A 135 -6.75 -9.67 -3.44
CA GLY A 135 -7.76 -9.32 -2.45
C GLY A 135 -7.28 -8.41 -1.30
N GLY A 136 -5.97 -8.16 -1.18
CA GLY A 136 -5.40 -7.34 -0.10
C GLY A 136 -5.92 -5.90 -0.07
N ALA A 137 -6.29 -5.33 -1.22
CA ALA A 137 -6.79 -3.96 -1.34
C ALA A 137 -8.32 -3.84 -1.33
N GLU A 138 -9.08 -4.94 -1.41
CA GLU A 138 -10.53 -4.89 -1.69
C GLU A 138 -11.27 -4.07 -0.63
N LEU A 139 -11.07 -4.40 0.66
CA LEU A 139 -11.78 -3.72 1.75
C LEU A 139 -11.36 -2.25 1.89
N LEU A 140 -10.09 -1.93 1.62
CA LEU A 140 -9.55 -0.58 1.66
C LEU A 140 -10.17 0.32 0.58
N LEU A 141 -10.44 -0.23 -0.60
CA LEU A 141 -11.10 0.48 -1.70
C LEU A 141 -12.63 0.52 -1.52
N LYS A 142 -13.21 -0.49 -0.88
CA LYS A 142 -14.67 -0.61 -0.75
C LYS A 142 -15.24 0.29 0.35
N TYR A 143 -14.59 0.37 1.51
CA TYR A 143 -15.15 1.03 2.69
C TYR A 143 -14.36 2.27 3.09
N TYR A 144 -15.06 3.37 3.36
CA TYR A 144 -14.45 4.63 3.76
C TYR A 144 -13.60 4.54 5.04
N GLY A 145 -12.50 5.31 5.05
CA GLY A 145 -11.78 5.66 6.28
C GLY A 145 -10.71 4.66 6.73
N GLY A 146 -10.43 3.64 5.91
CA GLY A 146 -9.41 2.64 6.20
C GLY A 146 -9.73 1.78 7.43
N GLU A 147 -8.77 0.95 7.84
CA GLU A 147 -8.99 -0.04 8.91
C GLU A 147 -9.39 0.61 10.25
N GLN A 148 -8.97 1.84 10.51
CA GLN A 148 -9.30 2.59 11.74
C GLN A 148 -10.79 2.96 11.86
N ILE A 149 -11.53 2.91 10.75
CA ILE A 149 -12.97 3.16 10.68
C ILE A 149 -13.72 1.87 10.39
N TYR A 150 -13.49 1.26 9.22
CA TYR A 150 -14.39 0.22 8.71
C TYR A 150 -14.18 -1.14 9.37
N PHE A 151 -12.95 -1.49 9.79
CA PHE A 151 -12.59 -2.87 10.12
C PHE A 151 -13.53 -3.53 11.16
N PRO A 152 -13.99 -2.81 12.21
CA PRO A 152 -14.88 -3.42 13.21
C PRO A 152 -16.36 -3.45 12.81
N ILE A 153 -16.74 -2.78 11.71
CA ILE A 153 -18.14 -2.44 11.40
C ILE A 153 -18.55 -2.74 9.96
N PHE A 154 -17.64 -3.09 9.05
CA PHE A 154 -17.93 -3.27 7.62
C PHE A 154 -18.89 -4.44 7.34
N SER A 155 -18.90 -5.45 8.21
CA SER A 155 -19.76 -6.64 8.11
C SER A 155 -21.19 -6.39 8.61
N LEU A 156 -21.46 -5.25 9.25
CA LEU A 156 -22.79 -4.85 9.69
C LEU A 156 -23.57 -4.32 8.47
N PRO A 157 -24.64 -4.98 7.98
CA PRO A 157 -25.19 -4.71 6.64
C PRO A 157 -25.55 -3.24 6.39
N LYS A 158 -26.32 -2.62 7.29
CA LYS A 158 -26.76 -1.21 7.11
C LYS A 158 -25.61 -0.21 7.21
N ILE A 159 -24.69 -0.42 8.16
CA ILE A 159 -23.54 0.47 8.38
C ILE A 159 -22.52 0.32 7.24
N GLY A 160 -22.20 -0.91 6.85
CA GLY A 160 -21.31 -1.21 5.73
C GLY A 160 -21.79 -0.58 4.42
N GLU A 161 -23.08 -0.68 4.11
CA GLU A 161 -23.65 -0.03 2.92
C GLU A 161 -23.57 1.49 2.96
N LYS A 162 -23.65 2.11 4.14
CA LYS A 162 -23.43 3.56 4.29
C LYS A 162 -21.96 3.91 4.10
N LEU A 163 -21.04 3.14 4.67
CA LEU A 163 -19.59 3.36 4.53
C LEU A 163 -19.12 3.29 3.06
N LYS A 164 -19.70 2.41 2.24
CA LYS A 164 -19.42 2.33 0.80
C LYS A 164 -19.79 3.60 0.03
N LYS A 165 -20.78 4.34 0.51
CA LYS A 165 -21.30 5.56 -0.13
C LYS A 165 -20.54 6.82 0.29
N ILE A 166 -19.64 6.72 1.25
CA ILE A 166 -18.80 7.84 1.68
C ILE A 166 -17.50 7.80 0.88
N GLY A 167 -17.13 8.92 0.27
CA GLY A 167 -15.88 9.06 -0.48
C GLY A 167 -15.87 8.39 -1.84
N LYS A 168 -14.68 8.21 -2.39
CA LYS A 168 -14.42 7.53 -3.65
C LYS A 168 -13.25 6.54 -3.49
N PRO A 169 -13.30 5.37 -4.13
CA PRO A 169 -12.17 4.45 -4.19
C PRO A 169 -11.05 5.05 -5.03
N MET A 170 -9.83 5.04 -4.49
CA MET A 170 -8.66 5.58 -5.15
C MET A 170 -7.38 4.81 -4.80
N ILE A 171 -6.47 4.76 -5.77
CA ILE A 171 -5.09 4.33 -5.56
C ILE A 171 -4.24 5.59 -5.58
N LEU A 172 -3.55 5.86 -4.47
CA LEU A 172 -2.60 6.95 -4.36
C LEU A 172 -1.23 6.42 -4.76
N LYS A 173 -0.74 6.88 -5.92
CA LYS A 173 0.62 6.61 -6.38
C LYS A 173 1.52 7.70 -5.83
N CYS A 174 2.33 7.34 -4.84
CA CYS A 174 3.13 8.27 -4.06
C CYS A 174 4.61 8.20 -4.47
N THR A 175 5.24 9.36 -4.61
CA THR A 175 6.70 9.46 -4.70
C THR A 175 7.29 9.50 -3.29
N LEU A 176 8.09 8.51 -2.95
CA LEU A 176 8.56 8.25 -1.59
C LEU A 176 10.09 8.28 -1.48
N ASP A 177 10.56 8.59 -0.28
CA ASP A 177 11.96 8.39 0.10
C ASP A 177 12.13 6.98 0.68
N PRO A 178 12.88 6.09 0.02
CA PRO A 178 13.05 4.72 0.47
C PRO A 178 13.74 4.60 1.84
N ASN A 179 14.55 5.58 2.25
CA ASN A 179 15.23 5.56 3.56
C ASN A 179 14.26 5.82 4.72
N GLU A 180 13.06 6.30 4.42
CA GLU A 180 12.04 6.69 5.40
C GLU A 180 10.95 5.62 5.53
N ILE A 181 10.99 4.61 4.67
CA ILE A 181 10.10 3.46 4.72
C ILE A 181 10.73 2.37 5.57
N LYS A 182 9.97 1.91 6.56
CA LYS A 182 10.25 0.69 7.29
C LYS A 182 9.64 -0.50 6.57
N THR A 183 10.47 -1.50 6.29
CA THR A 183 10.11 -2.76 5.65
C THR A 183 10.36 -3.93 6.60
N PHE A 184 10.01 -5.15 6.17
CA PHE A 184 10.09 -6.36 6.99
C PHE A 184 11.12 -7.37 6.48
N ILE A 185 11.81 -7.05 5.39
CA ILE A 185 12.86 -7.89 4.78
C ILE A 185 14.09 -7.06 4.45
N GLU A 186 15.23 -7.74 4.35
CA GLU A 186 16.49 -7.18 3.86
C GLU A 186 16.46 -6.95 2.34
N ASN A 187 17.13 -5.88 1.90
CA ASN A 187 17.22 -5.44 0.51
C ASN A 187 15.87 -5.41 -0.22
N PRO A 188 14.84 -4.76 0.37
CA PRO A 188 13.47 -4.84 -0.10
C PRO A 188 13.32 -4.39 -1.55
N TRP A 189 13.95 -3.27 -1.91
CA TRP A 189 13.76 -2.63 -3.22
C TRP A 189 14.38 -3.45 -4.34
N GLY A 190 15.57 -4.01 -4.09
CA GLY A 190 16.24 -4.92 -5.02
C GLY A 190 15.43 -6.18 -5.26
N LYS A 191 14.91 -6.80 -4.20
CA LYS A 191 14.08 -8.01 -4.30
C LYS A 191 12.79 -7.78 -5.10
N ILE A 192 12.10 -6.67 -4.86
CA ILE A 192 10.88 -6.31 -5.59
C ILE A 192 11.19 -6.09 -7.08
N ILE A 193 12.28 -5.37 -7.42
CA ILE A 193 12.68 -5.17 -8.82
C ILE A 193 13.03 -6.49 -9.50
N VAL A 194 13.84 -7.33 -8.87
CA VAL A 194 14.25 -8.62 -9.44
C VAL A 194 13.03 -9.52 -9.66
N SER A 195 12.13 -9.58 -8.69
CA SER A 195 10.88 -10.33 -8.83
C SER A 195 9.96 -9.74 -9.91
N SER A 196 9.87 -8.41 -10.02
CA SER A 196 9.11 -7.74 -11.09
C SER A 196 9.69 -8.05 -12.48
N TYR A 197 11.02 -8.08 -12.60
CA TYR A 197 11.69 -8.53 -13.81
C TYR A 197 11.42 -10.02 -14.08
N ASN A 198 11.47 -10.88 -13.06
CA ASN A 198 11.13 -12.30 -13.19
C ASN A 198 9.70 -12.46 -13.73
N LYS A 199 8.71 -11.74 -13.17
CA LYS A 199 7.32 -11.75 -13.65
C LYS A 199 7.19 -11.30 -15.10
N LYS A 200 8.00 -10.33 -15.53
CA LYS A 200 8.03 -9.84 -16.91
C LYS A 200 8.51 -10.90 -17.91
N VAL A 201 9.49 -11.72 -17.55
CA VAL A 201 10.02 -12.78 -18.43
C VAL A 201 9.35 -14.15 -18.23
N ASN A 202 8.69 -14.34 -17.09
CA ASN A 202 7.92 -15.51 -16.71
C ASN A 202 6.57 -15.07 -16.10
N PRO A 203 5.50 -15.00 -16.90
CA PRO A 203 4.18 -14.59 -16.41
C PRO A 203 3.62 -15.44 -15.26
N GLU A 204 4.12 -16.67 -15.08
CA GLU A 204 3.74 -17.59 -14.01
C GLU A 204 4.53 -17.37 -12.71
N ALA A 205 5.53 -16.48 -12.70
CA ALA A 205 6.26 -16.17 -11.48
C ALA A 205 5.40 -15.42 -10.47
N TYR A 206 5.72 -15.55 -9.20
CA TYR A 206 5.10 -14.80 -8.11
C TYR A 206 5.87 -13.51 -7.88
N LEU A 207 5.10 -12.45 -7.68
CA LEU A 207 5.65 -11.14 -7.39
C LEU A 207 5.95 -11.06 -5.89
N VAL A 208 7.16 -10.64 -5.55
CA VAL A 208 7.49 -10.24 -4.18
C VAL A 208 6.91 -8.85 -3.99
N ASP A 209 5.83 -8.77 -3.23
CA ASP A 209 5.28 -7.53 -2.72
C ASP A 209 5.21 -7.59 -1.19
N GLN A 210 5.40 -6.45 -0.55
CA GLN A 210 5.35 -6.35 0.90
C GLN A 210 4.78 -5.00 1.30
N ASP A 211 4.23 -4.96 2.50
CA ASP A 211 3.88 -3.70 3.12
C ASP A 211 5.16 -2.97 3.56
N GLY A 212 5.17 -1.66 3.35
CA GLY A 212 6.11 -0.74 3.96
C GLY A 212 5.36 0.41 4.61
N TYR A 213 5.93 0.99 5.66
CA TYR A 213 5.31 2.15 6.31
C TYR A 213 6.30 3.23 6.69
N GLN A 214 5.82 4.46 6.74
CA GLN A 214 6.58 5.59 7.29
C GLN A 214 5.78 6.30 8.37
N LYS A 215 6.48 6.99 9.27
CA LYS A 215 5.87 7.80 10.35
C LYS A 215 5.73 9.27 9.96
N LYS A 216 5.41 9.53 8.69
CA LYS A 216 5.20 10.86 8.14
C LYS A 216 4.12 10.85 7.07
N GLY A 217 3.54 12.03 6.86
CA GLY A 217 2.59 12.25 5.78
C GLY A 217 3.27 12.29 4.40
N VAL A 218 2.46 12.24 3.35
CA VAL A 218 2.88 12.49 1.97
C VAL A 218 2.18 13.76 1.52
N LYS A 219 2.95 14.77 1.09
CA LYS A 219 2.37 16.03 0.61
C LYS A 219 1.65 15.82 -0.72
N SER A 220 0.61 16.61 -0.98
CA SER A 220 -0.25 16.45 -2.17
C SER A 220 0.54 16.55 -3.48
N GLU A 221 1.60 17.37 -3.56
CA GLU A 221 2.44 17.45 -4.77
C GLU A 221 3.21 16.16 -5.10
N ASN A 222 3.29 15.20 -4.17
CA ASN A 222 3.94 13.91 -4.36
C ASN A 222 2.94 12.76 -4.57
N ILE A 223 1.65 13.08 -4.78
CA ILE A 223 0.57 12.09 -4.93
C ILE A 223 -0.07 12.25 -6.31
N GLU A 224 -0.09 11.15 -7.06
CA GLU A 224 -0.93 10.98 -8.24
C GLU A 224 -2.14 10.11 -7.86
N ILE A 225 -3.36 10.63 -8.06
CA ILE A 225 -4.60 9.89 -7.79
C ILE A 225 -4.98 9.09 -9.04
N ILE A 226 -5.11 7.77 -8.88
CA ILE A 226 -5.59 6.86 -9.92
C ILE A 226 -7.00 6.41 -9.53
N ASN A 227 -7.99 6.63 -10.42
CA ASN A 227 -9.37 6.17 -10.21
C ASN A 227 -9.40 4.63 -10.10
N ALA A 228 -9.98 4.15 -9.00
CA ALA A 228 -10.06 2.73 -8.67
C ALA A 228 -11.49 2.14 -8.71
N GLU A 229 -12.49 2.89 -9.21
CA GLU A 229 -13.89 2.44 -9.30
C GLU A 229 -14.04 1.11 -10.05
N LYS A 230 -13.25 0.89 -11.10
CA LYS A 230 -13.23 -0.36 -11.86
C LYS A 230 -12.77 -1.59 -11.07
N TYR A 231 -12.17 -1.41 -9.89
CA TYR A 231 -11.69 -2.50 -9.03
C TYR A 231 -12.65 -2.80 -7.87
N VAL A 232 -13.73 -2.05 -7.73
CA VAL A 232 -14.73 -2.22 -6.67
C VAL A 232 -15.98 -2.83 -7.29
N CYS A 233 -16.09 -4.15 -7.21
CA CYS A 233 -17.29 -4.91 -7.59
C CYS A 233 -18.12 -5.30 -6.35
#